data_AF-A0A0S7Z789-F1
#
_entry.id   AF-A0A0S7Z789-F1
#
_cell.length_a   1.000
_cell.length_b   1.000
_cell.length_c   1.000
_cell.angle_alpha   90.00
_cell.angle_beta   90.00
_cell.angle_gamma   90.00
#
_symmetry.space_group_name_H-M   'P 1'
#
loop_
_entity.id
_entity.type
_entity.pdbx_description
1 polymer ?
#
loop_
_entity_poly.entity_id
_entity_poly.type
_entity_poly.pdbx_seq_one_letter_code
_entity_poly.pdbx_strand_id
1 'polypeptide(L)'
;MRRIWWPEPLYEARPYGALTVGLLAGAVALARALAVGYWEDFDTLAFVAGCAVMIYGAVVLQMRYDYRRRSRWKRQKDRRS
;
A
#
# COMPACT_ATOMS: atom_id res chain seq x y z
N MET A 1 16.08 -1.70 23.87
CA MET A 1 15.33 -1.59 22.59
C MET A 1 15.32 -2.96 21.92
N ARG A 2 14.22 -3.72 22.05
CA ARG A 2 14.12 -5.02 21.36
C ARG A 2 14.06 -4.73 19.86
N ARG A 3 15.13 -5.08 19.13
CA ARG A 3 15.08 -5.11 17.66
C ARG A 3 14.06 -6.18 17.31
N ILE A 4 12.82 -5.77 17.00
CA ILE A 4 11.81 -6.69 16.50
C ILE A 4 12.31 -7.11 15.12
N TRP A 5 12.96 -8.26 15.07
CA TRP A 5 13.41 -8.91 13.84
C TRP A 5 12.17 -9.51 13.19
N TRP A 6 11.45 -8.68 12.42
CA TRP A 6 10.34 -9.13 11.61
C TRP A 6 10.89 -9.98 10.45
N PRO A 7 10.37 -11.19 10.22
CA PRO A 7 10.74 -11.99 9.06
C PRO A 7 10.56 -11.18 7.76
N GLU A 8 11.52 -11.25 6.84
CA GLU A 8 11.45 -10.59 5.52
C GLU A 8 10.08 -10.73 4.80
N PRO A 9 9.39 -11.89 4.79
CA PRO A 9 8.09 -12.00 4.14
C PRO A 9 7.00 -11.15 4.79
N LEU A 10 7.04 -10.95 6.12
CA LEU A 10 6.11 -10.08 6.85
C LEU A 10 6.40 -8.60 6.57
N TYR A 11 7.66 -8.26 6.34
CA TYR A 11 8.03 -6.92 5.90
C TYR A 11 7.56 -6.69 4.46
N GLU A 12 7.68 -7.67 3.57
CA GLU A 12 7.22 -7.63 2.18
C GLU A 12 5.70 -7.57 2.03
N ALA A 13 4.94 -8.26 2.88
CA ALA A 13 3.49 -8.34 2.78
C ALA A 13 2.74 -7.05 3.21
N ARG A 14 3.29 -6.25 4.14
CA ARG A 14 2.63 -5.04 4.67
C ARG A 14 2.09 -4.06 3.62
N PRO A 15 2.87 -3.62 2.61
CA PRO A 15 2.35 -2.67 1.62
C PRO A 15 1.27 -3.28 0.71
N TYR A 16 1.38 -4.57 0.39
CA TYR A 16 0.33 -5.28 -0.35
C TYR A 16 -0.95 -5.42 0.47
N GLY A 17 -0.82 -5.71 1.77
CA GLY A 17 -1.94 -5.71 2.72
C GLY A 17 -2.63 -4.35 2.81
N ALA A 18 -1.86 -3.25 2.86
CA ALA A 18 -2.43 -1.91 2.85
C ALA A 18 -3.17 -1.62 1.53
N LEU A 19 -2.61 -2.00 0.38
CA LEU A 19 -3.28 -1.86 -0.90
C LEU A 19 -4.58 -2.68 -0.98
N THR A 20 -4.55 -3.96 -0.59
CA THR A 20 -5.74 -4.82 -0.66
C THR A 20 -6.81 -4.38 0.31
N VAL A 21 -6.45 -3.99 1.53
CA VAL A 21 -7.41 -3.46 2.52
C VAL A 21 -7.99 -2.13 2.05
N GLY A 22 -7.17 -1.21 1.54
CA GLY A 22 -7.64 0.07 1.00
C GLY A 22 -8.58 -0.12 -0.20
N LEU A 23 -8.23 -1.03 -1.12
CA LEU A 23 -9.06 -1.37 -2.27
C LEU A 23 -10.39 -1.99 -1.85
N LEU A 24 -10.38 -2.98 -0.95
CA LEU A 24 -11.60 -3.63 -0.47
C LEU A 24 -12.50 -2.67 0.29
N ALA A 25 -11.93 -1.85 1.17
CA ALA A 25 -12.69 -0.84 1.91
C ALA A 25 -13.33 0.18 0.96
N GLY A 26 -12.57 0.70 -0.01
CA GLY A 26 -13.09 1.62 -1.03
C GLY A 26 -14.16 1.00 -1.92
N ALA A 27 -13.96 -0.26 -2.34
CA ALA A 27 -14.92 -0.98 -3.17
C ALA A 27 -16.23 -1.27 -2.43
N VAL A 28 -16.16 -1.67 -1.15
CA VAL A 28 -17.33 -1.91 -0.30
C VAL A 28 -18.10 -0.61 -0.04
N ALA A 29 -17.41 0.48 0.27
CA ALA A 29 -18.05 1.79 0.46
C ALA A 29 -18.75 2.26 -0.82
N LEU A 30 -18.10 2.12 -1.98
CA LEU A 30 -18.68 2.46 -3.27
C LEU A 30 -19.90 1.58 -3.62
N ALA A 31 -19.79 0.26 -3.42
CA ALA A 31 -20.89 -0.67 -3.68
C ALA A 31 -22.08 -0.40 -2.77
N ARG A 32 -21.84 -0.05 -1.51
CA ARG A 32 -22.89 0.35 -0.56
C ARG A 32 -23.57 1.65 -0.96
N ALA A 33 -22.80 2.68 -1.29
CA ALA A 33 -23.35 3.96 -1.75
C ALA A 33 -24.22 3.79 -3.02
N LEU A 34 -23.79 2.93 -3.96
CA LEU A 34 -24.57 2.60 -5.15
C LEU A 34 -25.85 1.81 -4.83
N ALA A 35 -25.80 0.89 -3.86
CA ALA A 35 -26.96 0.10 -3.46
C ALA A 35 -28.02 0.93 -2.72
N VAL A 36 -27.59 1.90 -1.92
CA VAL A 36 -28.46 2.77 -1.13
C VAL A 36 -28.99 3.96 -1.96
N GLY A 37 -28.27 4.36 -3.01
CA GLY A 37 -28.72 5.39 -3.96
C GLY A 37 -28.50 6.83 -3.47
N TYR A 38 -27.96 7.02 -2.27
CA TYR A 38 -27.47 8.29 -1.74
C TYR A 38 -26.15 8.05 -0.98
N TRP A 39 -25.34 9.10 -0.88
CA TRP A 39 -24.08 9.04 -0.15
C TRP A 39 -24.31 9.49 1.29
N GLU A 40 -24.17 8.57 2.24
CA GLU A 40 -24.11 8.91 3.66
C GLU A 40 -22.72 9.45 4.01
N ASP A 41 -22.66 10.35 5.00
CA ASP A 41 -21.39 10.91 5.51
C ASP A 41 -20.40 9.81 5.90
N PHE A 42 -20.90 8.67 6.41
CA PHE A 42 -20.10 7.50 6.75
C PHE A 42 -19.51 6.79 5.53
N ASP A 43 -20.24 6.72 4.42
CA ASP A 43 -19.75 6.09 3.18
C ASP A 43 -18.65 6.95 2.55
N THR A 44 -18.81 8.27 2.56
CA THR A 44 -17.78 9.21 2.12
C THR A 44 -16.52 9.09 2.99
N LEU A 45 -16.67 9.05 4.32
CA LEU A 45 -15.53 8.88 5.23
C LEU A 45 -14.81 7.55 5.00
N ALA A 46 -15.56 6.45 4.87
CA ALA A 46 -15.00 5.12 4.61
C ALA A 46 -14.26 5.06 3.27
N PHE A 47 -14.81 5.70 2.23
CA PHE A 47 -14.18 5.80 0.92
C PHE A 47 -12.87 6.59 0.98
N VAL A 48 -12.88 7.78 1.61
CA VAL A 48 -11.68 8.62 1.76
C VAL A 48 -10.61 7.90 2.59
N ALA A 49 -11.00 7.23 3.67
CA ALA A 49 -10.10 6.43 4.48
C ALA A 49 -9.49 5.26 3.68
N GLY A 50 -10.31 4.56 2.89
CA GLY A 50 -9.86 3.50 1.98
C GLY A 50 -8.84 4.01 0.97
N CYS A 51 -9.11 5.15 0.32
CA CYS A 51 -8.17 5.80 -0.60
C CYS A 51 -6.87 6.20 0.09
N ALA A 52 -6.92 6.76 1.30
CA ALA A 52 -5.72 7.17 2.05
C ALA A 52 -4.81 5.96 2.37
N VAL A 53 -5.41 4.84 2.79
CA VAL A 53 -4.68 3.59 3.06
C VAL A 53 -4.08 3.02 1.77
N MET A 54 -4.82 3.09 0.66
CA MET A 54 -4.33 2.63 -0.64
C MET A 54 -3.15 3.48 -1.15
N ILE A 55 -3.23 4.80 -1.03
CA ILE A 55 -2.13 5.72 -1.39
C ILE A 55 -0.90 5.42 -0.53
N TYR A 56 -1.08 5.25 0.78
CA TYR A 56 0.03 4.87 1.68
C TYR A 56 0.69 3.56 1.23
N GLY A 57 -0.10 2.54 0.92
CA GLY A 57 0.39 1.27 0.39
C GLY A 57 1.20 1.43 -0.91
N ALA A 58 0.69 2.25 -1.85
CA ALA A 58 1.35 2.54 -3.12
C ALA A 58 2.69 3.27 -2.93
N VAL A 59 2.74 4.29 -2.08
CA VAL A 59 3.98 5.05 -1.78
C VAL A 59 5.05 4.15 -1.20
N VAL A 60 4.69 3.28 -0.24
CA VAL A 60 5.63 2.34 0.37
C VAL A 60 6.16 1.34 -0.67
N LEU A 61 5.29 0.87 -1.58
CA LEU A 61 5.69 0.00 -2.68
C LEU A 61 6.63 0.70 -3.67
N GLN A 62 6.33 1.95 -4.03
CA GLN A 62 7.18 2.76 -4.91
C GLN A 62 8.58 2.95 -4.31
N MET A 63 8.68 3.33 -3.03
CA MET A 63 9.97 3.46 -2.34
C MET A 63 10.78 2.17 -2.36
N ARG A 64 10.12 1.01 -2.19
CA ARG A 64 10.79 -0.30 -2.27
C ARG A 64 11.25 -0.63 -3.67
N TYR A 65 10.43 -0.31 -4.67
CA TYR A 65 10.79 -0.52 -6.07
C TYR A 65 12.02 0.32 -6.45
N ASP A 66 12.04 1.58 -6.03
CA ASP A 66 13.17 2.49 -6.23
C ASP A 66 14.44 2.03 -5.50
N TYR A 67 14.30 1.46 -4.30
CA TYR A 67 15.43 0.89 -3.58
C TYR A 67 16.02 -0.32 -4.30
N ARG A 68 15.17 -1.28 -4.75
CA ARG A 68 15.62 -2.44 -5.55
C ARG A 68 16.19 -2.03 -6.91
N ARG A 69 15.67 -0.95 -7.50
CA ARG A 69 16.22 -0.40 -8.74
C ARG A 69 17.62 0.14 -8.45
N ARG A 70 17.80 1.03 -7.48
CA ARG A 70 19.13 1.60 -7.12
C ARG A 70 20.17 0.53 -6.77
N SER A 71 19.80 -0.53 -6.06
CA SER A 71 20.74 -1.61 -5.70
C SER A 71 21.26 -2.38 -6.92
N ARG A 72 20.42 -2.63 -7.94
CA ARG A 72 20.83 -3.27 -9.20
C ARG A 72 21.82 -2.41 -9.99
N TRP A 73 21.60 -1.10 -10.02
CA TRP A 73 22.50 -0.15 -10.69
C TRP A 73 23.86 -0.08 -10.00
N LYS A 74 23.88 -0.13 -8.65
CA LYS A 74 25.13 -0.16 -7.88
C LYS A 74 25.95 -1.43 -8.15
N ARG A 75 25.31 -2.60 -8.21
CA ARG A 75 25.99 -3.88 -8.57
C ARG A 75 26.52 -3.89 -10.00
N GLN A 76 25.81 -3.29 -10.96
CA GLN A 76 26.31 -3.18 -12.33
C GLN A 76 27.50 -2.22 -12.44
N LYS A 77 27.54 -1.17 -11.61
CA LYS A 77 28.66 -0.22 -11.57
C LYS A 77 29.93 -0.89 -11.01
N ASP A 78 29.81 -1.62 -9.89
CA ASP A 78 30.94 -2.38 -9.30
C ASP A 78 31.48 -3.48 -10.21
N ARG A 79 30.66 -4.05 -11.10
CA ARG A 79 31.09 -5.13 -12.02
C ARG A 79 31.77 -4.60 -13.30
N ARG A 80 31.75 -3.29 -13.54
CA ARG A 80 32.42 -2.63 -14.68
C ARG A 80 33.69 -1.87 -14.30
N SER A 81 33.98 -1.69 -13.02
CA SER A 81 35.26 -1.18 -12.52
C SER A 81 36.22 -2.34 -12.28
#